data_AF-A0A2Z2K6L7-F1
#
_entry.id   AF-A0A2Z2K6L7-F1
#
_cell.length_a   1.000
_cell.length_b   1.000
_cell.length_c   1.000
_cell.angle_alpha   90.00
_cell.angle_beta   90.00
_cell.angle_gamma   90.00
#
_symmetry.space_group_name_H-M   'P 1'
#
loop_
_entity.id
_entity.type
_entity.pdbx_description
1 polymer ?
#
loop_
_entity_poly.entity_id
_entity_poly.type
_entity_poly.pdbx_seq_one_letter_code
_entity_poly.pdbx_strand_id
1 'polypeptide(L)'
;MAKCAVELERIYRIEHGGDRGNQYEKKEASSNYSNLAKTQEDIANDLGISVSQLHNYKKLLTLIPELQDMVEDKKVKSTVAYNIFCKLKIEEQQDYLIAWVRLDL
;
A
#
# COMPACT_ATOMS: atom_id res chain seq x y z
N MET A 1 0.22 10.55 0.97
CA MET A 1 -0.81 9.92 0.08
C MET A 1 -1.15 8.47 0.45
N ALA A 2 -0.15 7.62 0.74
CA ALA A 2 -0.36 6.22 1.12
C ALA A 2 -1.25 6.00 2.36
N LYS A 3 -1.11 6.86 3.38
CA LYS A 3 -1.93 6.81 4.61
C LYS A 3 -3.42 7.06 4.32
N CYS A 4 -3.74 7.97 3.41
CA CYS A 4 -5.11 8.27 3.01
C CYS A 4 -5.77 7.09 2.29
N ALA A 5 -5.03 6.38 1.44
CA ALA A 5 -5.52 5.21 0.74
C ALA A 5 -5.95 4.07 1.69
N VAL A 6 -5.12 3.77 2.70
CA VAL A 6 -5.46 2.74 3.71
C VAL A 6 -6.64 3.16 4.57
N GLU A 7 -6.74 4.44 4.92
CA GLU A 7 -7.87 4.93 5.70
C GLU A 7 -9.19 4.85 4.93
N LEU A 8 -9.16 5.09 3.60
CA LEU A 8 -10.33 4.88 2.75
C LEU A 8 -10.78 3.41 2.76
N GLU A 9 -9.85 2.46 2.63
CA GLU A 9 -10.18 1.03 2.73
C GLU A 9 -10.81 0.66 4.07
N ARG A 10 -10.27 1.20 5.17
CA ARG A 10 -10.81 1.00 6.52
C ARG A 10 -12.22 1.56 6.64
N ILE A 11 -12.46 2.80 6.17
CA ILE A 11 -13.79 3.45 6.19
C ILE A 11 -14.80 2.64 5.37
N TYR A 12 -14.38 2.16 4.19
CA TYR A 12 -15.22 1.35 3.31
C TYR A 12 -15.28 -0.14 3.71
N ARG A 13 -14.64 -0.54 4.82
CA ARG A 13 -14.57 -1.92 5.31
C ARG A 13 -14.13 -2.91 4.23
N ILE A 14 -13.17 -2.51 3.41
CA ILE A 14 -12.56 -3.37 2.40
C ILE A 14 -11.55 -4.28 3.11
N GLU A 15 -12.08 -5.30 3.79
CA GLU A 15 -11.30 -6.26 4.56
C GLU A 15 -10.99 -7.49 3.69
N HIS A 16 -9.71 -7.65 3.36
CA HIS A 16 -9.15 -8.69 2.51
C HIS A 16 -9.55 -8.59 1.03
N GLY A 17 -8.55 -8.73 0.13
CA GLY A 17 -8.77 -8.67 -1.32
C GLY A 17 -9.92 -9.59 -1.73
N GLY A 18 -10.77 -9.08 -2.63
CA GLY A 18 -12.07 -9.65 -2.96
C GLY A 18 -12.11 -11.17 -3.05
N ASP A 19 -13.26 -11.73 -2.69
CA ASP A 19 -13.54 -13.16 -2.57
C ASP A 19 -12.85 -13.93 -3.71
N ARG A 20 -11.70 -14.56 -3.40
CA ARG A 20 -10.97 -15.42 -4.34
C ARG A 20 -11.68 -16.77 -4.39
N GLY A 21 -12.97 -16.74 -4.73
CA GLY A 21 -13.78 -17.91 -4.94
C GLY A 21 -13.06 -18.80 -5.94
N ASN A 22 -12.65 -19.97 -5.46
CA ASN A 22 -12.13 -21.02 -6.31
C ASN A 22 -13.20 -21.28 -7.37
N GLN A 23 -12.88 -21.22 -8.67
CA GLN A 23 -13.85 -21.36 -9.78
C GLN A 23 -14.64 -22.68 -9.76
N TYR A 24 -14.33 -23.59 -8.83
CA TYR A 24 -14.92 -24.91 -8.67
C TYR A 24 -15.95 -25.01 -7.52
N GLU A 25 -16.07 -23.99 -6.66
CA GLU A 25 -17.11 -23.98 -5.62
C GLU A 25 -18.28 -23.11 -6.06
N LYS A 26 -19.34 -23.77 -6.56
CA LYS A 26 -20.66 -23.17 -6.74
C LYS A 26 -21.24 -22.87 -5.34
N LYS A 27 -20.79 -21.79 -4.70
CA LYS A 27 -21.46 -21.27 -3.51
C LYS A 27 -22.70 -20.53 -3.98
N GLU A 28 -23.86 -21.12 -3.67
CA GLU A 28 -25.12 -20.40 -3.75
C GLU A 28 -25.04 -19.21 -2.78
N ALA A 29 -24.78 -18.03 -3.33
CA ALA A 29 -24.66 -16.81 -2.55
C ALA A 29 -26.06 -16.33 -2.18
N SER A 30 -26.60 -16.84 -1.06
CA SER A 30 -27.63 -16.13 -0.32
C SER A 30 -26.97 -14.96 0.42
N SER A 31 -26.94 -13.79 -0.21
CA SER A 31 -26.69 -12.53 0.48
C SER A 31 -27.06 -11.36 -0.42
N ASN A 32 -28.23 -10.77 -0.17
CA ASN A 32 -28.72 -9.53 -0.78
C ASN A 32 -27.91 -8.30 -0.31
N TYR A 33 -26.59 -8.32 -0.46
CA TYR A 33 -25.70 -7.20 -0.11
C TYR A 33 -24.68 -6.87 -1.23
N SER A 34 -24.90 -7.36 -2.45
CA SER A 34 -23.94 -7.29 -3.56
C SER A 34 -23.91 -5.97 -4.34
N ASN A 35 -24.56 -4.89 -3.88
CA ASN A 35 -24.70 -3.68 -4.71
C ASN A 35 -23.89 -2.45 -4.28
N LEU A 36 -23.21 -2.40 -3.13
CA LEU A 36 -22.57 -1.14 -2.67
C LEU A 36 -21.34 -1.30 -1.76
N ALA A 37 -20.65 -2.45 -1.78
CA ALA A 37 -19.34 -2.55 -1.12
C ALA A 37 -18.28 -1.95 -2.06
N LYS A 38 -17.78 -0.75 -1.75
CA LYS A 38 -16.74 -0.09 -2.53
C LYS A 38 -15.51 -0.98 -2.59
N THR A 39 -14.92 -1.11 -3.78
CA THR A 39 -13.80 -2.02 -4.03
C THR A 39 -12.46 -1.28 -4.07
N GLN A 40 -11.37 -2.04 -4.09
CA GLN A 40 -10.02 -1.52 -4.35
C GLN A 40 -9.94 -0.77 -5.69
N GLU A 41 -10.66 -1.25 -6.69
CA GLU A 41 -10.73 -0.65 -8.01
C GLU A 41 -11.45 0.70 -7.96
N ASP A 42 -12.55 0.79 -7.20
CA ASP A 42 -13.26 2.05 -6.98
C ASP A 42 -12.39 3.08 -6.26
N ILE A 43 -11.63 2.67 -5.22
CA ILE A 43 -10.68 3.57 -4.55
C ILE A 43 -9.57 4.03 -5.50
N ALA A 44 -9.02 3.13 -6.31
CA ALA A 44 -7.98 3.48 -7.27
C ALA A 44 -8.50 4.48 -8.32
N ASN A 45 -9.72 4.24 -8.84
CA ASN A 45 -10.40 5.12 -9.78
C ASN A 45 -10.67 6.51 -9.17
N ASP A 46 -11.18 6.58 -7.94
CA ASP A 46 -11.42 7.85 -7.24
C ASP A 46 -10.13 8.65 -7.01
N LEU A 47 -9.02 7.95 -6.79
CA LEU A 47 -7.70 8.56 -6.63
C LEU A 47 -7.01 8.85 -7.97
N GLY A 48 -7.59 8.45 -9.11
CA GLY A 48 -7.00 8.62 -10.44
C GLY A 48 -5.71 7.83 -10.64
N ILE A 49 -5.56 6.68 -9.97
CA ILE A 49 -4.37 5.81 -10.03
C ILE A 49 -4.77 4.39 -10.41
N SER A 50 -3.81 3.58 -10.84
CA SER A 50 -4.02 2.15 -11.01
C SER A 50 -4.08 1.42 -9.66
N VAL A 51 -4.79 0.29 -9.61
CA VAL A 51 -4.81 -0.61 -8.44
C VAL A 51 -3.40 -1.09 -8.06
N SER A 52 -2.50 -1.23 -9.04
CA SER A 52 -1.09 -1.54 -8.79
C SER A 52 -0.35 -0.41 -8.06
N GLN A 53 -0.60 0.84 -8.44
CA GLN A 53 -0.06 2.00 -7.72
C GLN A 53 -0.61 2.08 -6.29
N LEU A 54 -1.91 1.83 -6.11
CA LEU A 54 -2.54 1.74 -4.79
C LEU A 54 -1.82 0.69 -3.92
N HIS A 55 -1.61 -0.52 -4.44
CA HIS A 55 -0.84 -1.56 -3.74
C HIS A 55 0.60 -1.13 -3.43
N ASN A 56 1.30 -0.51 -4.37
CA ASN A 56 2.68 -0.06 -4.15
C ASN A 56 2.74 0.99 -3.04
N TYR A 57 1.81 1.93 -3.01
CA TYR A 57 1.71 2.92 -1.94
C TYR A 57 1.45 2.29 -0.58
N LYS A 58 0.60 1.26 -0.50
CA LYS A 58 0.39 0.51 0.74
C LYS A 58 1.67 -0.15 1.24
N LYS A 59 2.49 -0.71 0.35
CA LYS A 59 3.79 -1.28 0.75
C LYS A 59 4.76 -0.23 1.28
N LEU A 60 4.70 1.02 0.81
CA LEU A 60 5.55 2.08 1.36
C LEU A 60 5.26 2.38 2.84
N LEU A 61 4.07 2.00 3.36
CA LEU A 61 3.75 2.15 4.78
C LEU A 61 4.54 1.19 5.69
N THR A 62 5.23 0.19 5.14
CA THR A 62 6.12 -0.69 5.92
C THR A 62 7.49 -0.05 6.19
N LEU A 63 7.76 1.12 5.60
CA LEU A 63 8.99 1.86 5.84
C LEU A 63 8.93 2.58 7.18
N ILE A 64 10.09 2.76 7.82
CA ILE A 64 10.21 3.67 8.96
C ILE A 64 9.82 5.10 8.55
N PRO A 65 9.30 5.92 9.49
CA PRO A 65 8.80 7.27 9.18
C PRO A 65 9.79 8.13 8.38
N GLU A 66 11.07 8.10 8.74
CA GLU A 66 12.11 8.90 8.11
C GLU A 66 12.32 8.52 6.64
N LEU A 67 12.24 7.22 6.31
CA LEU A 67 12.31 6.76 4.92
C LEU A 67 11.03 7.09 4.14
N GLN A 68 9.87 7.16 4.80
CA GLN A 68 8.65 7.65 4.14
C GLN A 68 8.82 9.12 3.75
N ASP A 69 9.32 9.95 4.67
CA ASP A 69 9.55 11.37 4.45
C ASP A 69 10.58 11.59 3.32
N MET A 70 11.65 10.79 3.26
CA MET A 70 12.62 10.84 2.15
C MET A 70 12.00 10.54 0.77
N VAL A 71 10.98 9.70 0.72
CA VAL A 71 10.25 9.42 -0.54
C VAL A 71 9.31 10.57 -0.89
N GLU A 72 8.63 11.15 0.09
CA GLU A 72 7.73 12.30 -0.10
C GLU A 72 8.52 13.56 -0.53
N ASP A 73 9.69 13.78 0.08
CA ASP A 73 10.65 14.84 -0.26
C ASP A 73 11.37 14.61 -1.60
N LYS A 74 11.12 13.47 -2.27
CA LYS A 74 11.80 13.04 -3.50
C LYS A 74 13.32 12.87 -3.38
N LYS A 75 13.87 12.77 -2.17
CA LYS A 75 15.27 12.38 -1.91
C LYS A 75 15.51 10.93 -2.35
N VAL A 76 14.49 10.09 -2.21
CA VAL A 76 14.47 8.70 -2.69
C VAL A 76 13.35 8.53 -3.71
N LYS A 77 13.64 7.90 -4.85
CA LYS A 77 12.60 7.55 -5.83
C LYS A 77 11.66 6.50 -5.23
N SER A 78 10.35 6.65 -5.41
CA SER A 78 9.35 5.69 -4.92
C SER A 78 9.58 4.26 -5.43
N THR A 79 10.17 4.11 -6.63
CA THR A 79 10.54 2.81 -7.19
C THR A 79 11.68 2.14 -6.42
N VAL A 80 12.67 2.90 -5.95
CA VAL A 80 13.78 2.40 -5.12
C VAL A 80 13.25 1.99 -3.76
N ALA A 81 12.44 2.84 -3.14
CA ALA A 81 11.81 2.55 -1.85
C ALA A 81 10.96 1.27 -1.90
N TYR A 82 10.14 1.12 -2.93
CA TYR A 82 9.32 -0.07 -3.12
C TYR A 82 10.14 -1.34 -3.41
N ASN A 83 11.12 -1.26 -4.32
CA ASN A 83 11.84 -2.45 -4.77
C ASN A 83 12.92 -2.94 -3.80
N ILE A 84 13.43 -2.04 -2.96
CA ILE A 84 14.54 -2.30 -2.05
C ILE A 84 14.07 -2.16 -0.60
N PHE A 85 13.75 -0.95 -0.15
CA PHE A 85 13.56 -0.68 1.29
C PHE A 85 12.35 -1.40 1.89
N CYS A 86 11.24 -1.55 1.15
CA CYS A 86 10.09 -2.34 1.63
C CYS A 86 10.39 -3.83 1.84
N LYS A 87 11.52 -4.33 1.33
CA LYS A 87 11.96 -5.72 1.51
C LYS A 87 13.02 -5.88 2.60
N LEU A 88 13.53 -4.78 3.12
CA LEU A 88 14.50 -4.75 4.21
C LEU A 88 13.79 -4.85 5.55
N LYS A 89 14.45 -5.47 6.52
CA LYS A 89 14.05 -5.40 7.93
C LYS A 89 14.16 -3.96 8.42
N ILE A 90 13.43 -3.63 9.48
CA ILE A 90 13.47 -2.29 10.09
C ILE A 90 14.90 -1.91 10.52
N GLU A 91 15.67 -2.85 11.07
CA GLU A 91 17.08 -2.65 11.45
C GLU A 91 17.95 -2.23 10.24
N GLU A 92 17.80 -2.93 9.11
CA GLU A 92 18.54 -2.63 7.88
C GLU A 92 18.10 -1.28 7.27
N GLN A 93 16.82 -0.91 7.43
CA GLN A 93 16.33 0.41 7.05
C GLN A 93 16.97 1.52 7.91
N GLN A 94 17.13 1.28 9.21
CA GLN A 94 17.81 2.20 10.12
C GLN A 94 19.30 2.32 9.78
N ASP A 95 19.97 1.22 9.48
CA ASP A 95 21.38 1.23 9.05
C ASP A 95 21.58 2.07 7.79
N TYR A 96 20.66 1.94 6.81
CA TYR A 96 20.68 2.79 5.61
C TYR A 96 20.51 4.27 5.95
N LEU A 97 19.56 4.61 6.83
CA LEU A 97 19.34 5.98 7.26
C LEU A 97 20.58 6.56 7.95
N ILE A 98 21.22 5.79 8.84
CA ILE A 98 22.45 6.20 9.53
C ILE A 98 23.59 6.43 8.52
N ALA A 99 23.74 5.52 7.55
CA ALA A 99 24.75 5.66 6.51
C ALA A 99 24.51 6.90 5.63
N TRP A 100 23.26 7.19 5.28
CA TRP A 100 22.89 8.37 4.51
C TRP A 100 23.21 9.67 5.25
N VAL A 101 22.80 9.79 6.52
CA VAL A 101 23.10 10.98 7.35
C VAL A 101 24.61 11.20 7.50
N ARG A 102 25.40 10.12 7.60
CA ARG A 102 26.87 10.22 7.69
C ARG A 102 27.53 10.70 6.40
N LEU A 103 26.91 10.50 5.24
CA LEU A 103 27.45 10.92 3.95
C LEU A 103 27.09 12.37 3.61
N ASP A 104 26.02 12.90 4.20
CA ASP A 104 25.55 14.28 4.01
C ASP A 104 26.09 15.28 5.06
N LEU A 105 26.98 14.85 5.97
CA LEU A 105 27.71 15.65 6.96
C LEU A 105 29.20 15.78 6.59
#